data_AF-A0A2M9LSY1-F1
#
_entry.id   AF-A0A2M9LSY1-F1
#
_cell.length_a   1.000
_cell.length_b   1.000
_cell.length_c   1.000
_cell.angle_alpha   90.00
_cell.angle_beta   90.00
_cell.angle_gamma   90.00
#
_symmetry.space_group_name_H-M   'P 1'
#
loop_
_entity.id
_entity.type
_entity.pdbx_description
1 polymer ?
#
loop_
_entity_poly.entity_id
_entity_poly.type
_entity_poly.pdbx_seq_one_letter_code
_entity_poly.pdbx_strand_id
1 'polypeptide(L)'
;MGPETFRALMGSHPGAVAVITTADEQGNPYGFTCTALCSLSLDPPLLLVCASNTGSTLPVLVERGEFAVNFLHSQGRRAAEAFASRTAGRFAAVPWQTAPGSDLPLLPQDSHALARCRLDRLHPAGDHTIVIGEVVWTHTPPHPSTGAPTDASPTAGPGPLLYGRRQYAAWPD
;
A
#
# COMPACT_ATOMS: atom_id res chain seq x y z
N MET A 1 8.63 3.56 -28.12
CA MET A 1 9.46 2.88 -27.10
C MET A 1 8.89 1.49 -26.89
N GLY A 2 9.71 0.44 -26.81
CA GLY A 2 9.22 -0.92 -26.55
C GLY A 2 8.94 -1.18 -25.06
N PRO A 3 8.08 -2.15 -24.70
CA PRO A 3 7.74 -2.46 -23.30
C PRO A 3 8.94 -2.76 -22.41
N GLU A 4 9.95 -3.50 -22.91
CA GLU A 4 11.15 -3.82 -22.14
C GLU A 4 11.99 -2.58 -21.81
N THR A 5 12.15 -1.66 -22.76
CA THR A 5 12.86 -0.39 -22.54
C THR A 5 12.14 0.46 -21.48
N PHE A 6 10.81 0.53 -21.54
CA PHE A 6 10.02 1.26 -20.55
C PHE A 6 10.11 0.61 -19.16
N ARG A 7 10.03 -0.73 -19.07
CA ARG A 7 10.20 -1.47 -17.81
C ARG A 7 11.59 -1.29 -17.21
N ALA A 8 12.63 -1.26 -18.04
CA ALA A 8 13.99 -1.00 -17.57
C ALA A 8 14.13 0.42 -17.01
N LEU A 9 13.57 1.42 -17.70
CA LEU A 9 13.53 2.80 -17.22
C LEU A 9 12.78 2.91 -15.89
N MET A 10 11.53 2.46 -15.84
CA MET A 10 10.70 2.56 -14.62
C MET A 10 11.26 1.70 -13.48
N GLY A 11 11.81 0.54 -13.78
CA GLY A 11 12.50 -0.30 -12.80
C GLY A 11 13.74 0.36 -12.21
N SER A 12 14.37 1.31 -12.89
CA SER A 12 15.53 2.04 -12.36
C SER A 12 15.17 3.10 -11.32
N HIS A 13 13.89 3.50 -11.24
CA HIS A 13 13.38 4.47 -10.27
C HIS A 13 12.78 3.75 -9.06
N PRO A 14 13.50 3.67 -7.92
CA PRO A 14 13.00 2.96 -6.75
C PRO A 14 11.81 3.69 -6.12
N GLY A 15 10.85 2.92 -5.62
CA GLY A 15 9.70 3.44 -4.89
C GLY A 15 9.51 2.73 -3.56
N ALA A 16 8.84 3.41 -2.63
CA ALA A 16 8.32 2.77 -1.43
C ALA A 16 7.27 1.71 -1.80
N VAL A 17 7.21 0.64 -1.04
CA VAL A 17 6.29 -0.48 -1.29
C VAL A 17 5.10 -0.37 -0.35
N ALA A 18 3.90 -0.45 -0.92
CA ALA A 18 2.66 -0.59 -0.17
C ALA A 18 1.87 -1.82 -0.62
N VAL A 19 1.00 -2.31 0.25
CA VAL A 19 -0.08 -3.23 -0.13
C VAL A 19 -1.40 -2.49 -0.05
N ILE A 20 -2.13 -2.47 -1.16
CA ILE A 20 -3.48 -1.92 -1.23
C ILE A 20 -4.44 -3.06 -0.96
N THR A 21 -5.37 -2.85 -0.05
CA THR A 21 -6.35 -3.87 0.35
C THR A 21 -7.77 -3.32 0.33
N THR A 22 -8.74 -4.20 0.09
CA THR A 22 -10.17 -3.93 0.21
C THR A 22 -10.89 -5.25 0.54
N ALA A 23 -12.20 -5.22 0.71
CA ALA A 23 -13.01 -6.42 0.91
C ALA A 23 -14.34 -6.29 0.17
N ASP A 24 -14.84 -7.41 -0.36
CA ASP A 24 -16.19 -7.47 -0.94
C ASP A 24 -17.27 -7.38 0.14
N GLU A 25 -18.54 -7.38 -0.28
CA GLU A 25 -19.68 -7.30 0.64
C GLU A 25 -19.78 -8.50 1.58
N GLN A 26 -19.20 -9.64 1.22
CA GLN A 26 -19.16 -10.84 2.06
C GLN A 26 -17.96 -10.84 3.01
N GLY A 27 -17.12 -9.80 2.97
CA GLY A 27 -15.93 -9.67 3.79
C GLY A 27 -14.72 -10.45 3.28
N ASN A 28 -14.77 -10.99 2.06
CA ASN A 28 -13.59 -11.66 1.49
C ASN A 28 -12.52 -10.61 1.16
N PRO A 29 -11.26 -10.84 1.56
CA PRO A 29 -10.22 -9.84 1.42
C PRO A 29 -9.55 -9.87 0.03
N TYR A 30 -9.32 -8.69 -0.53
CA TYR A 30 -8.61 -8.48 -1.80
C TYR A 30 -7.44 -7.53 -1.58
N GLY A 31 -6.39 -7.71 -2.37
CA GLY A 31 -5.24 -6.81 -2.27
C GLY A 31 -4.17 -7.06 -3.31
N PHE A 32 -3.29 -6.08 -3.49
CA PHE A 32 -2.15 -6.16 -4.39
C PHE A 32 -1.00 -5.28 -3.91
N THR A 33 0.21 -5.63 -4.30
CA THR A 33 1.41 -4.80 -4.04
C THR A 33 1.49 -3.66 -5.04
N CYS A 34 1.76 -2.46 -4.53
CA CYS A 34 1.84 -1.23 -5.31
C CYS A 34 3.10 -0.44 -4.96
N THR A 35 3.82 0.00 -5.99
CA THR A 35 4.87 1.03 -5.90
C THR A 35 4.49 2.32 -6.61
N ALA A 36 3.44 2.28 -7.45
CA ALA A 36 2.90 3.44 -8.15
C ALA A 36 1.89 4.16 -7.24
N LEU A 37 2.41 4.79 -6.19
CA LEU A 37 1.68 5.53 -5.17
C LEU A 37 2.31 6.90 -4.96
N CYS A 38 1.50 7.95 -4.75
CA CYS A 38 2.00 9.23 -4.28
C CYS A 38 0.97 10.00 -3.44
N SER A 39 1.47 10.91 -2.60
CA SER A 39 0.65 11.98 -2.02
C SER A 39 0.19 12.94 -3.13
N LEU A 40 -1.06 13.40 -3.06
CA LEU A 40 -1.67 14.23 -4.10
C LEU A 40 -2.10 15.61 -3.57
N SER A 41 -2.73 15.67 -2.40
CA SER A 41 -3.28 16.92 -1.83
C SER A 41 -3.23 16.92 -0.31
N LEU A 42 -3.07 18.10 0.28
CA LEU A 42 -3.15 18.31 1.73
C LEU A 42 -4.56 18.67 2.21
N ASP A 43 -5.31 19.46 1.43
CA ASP A 43 -6.67 19.88 1.77
C ASP A 43 -7.57 19.82 0.51
N PRO A 44 -8.43 18.79 0.36
CA PRO A 44 -8.58 17.63 1.26
C PRO A 44 -7.34 16.71 1.22
N PRO A 45 -7.13 15.83 2.22
CA PRO A 45 -5.98 14.91 2.26
C PRO A 45 -6.16 13.77 1.25
N LEU A 46 -5.53 13.90 0.07
CA LEU A 46 -5.65 12.92 -1.02
C LEU A 46 -4.32 12.20 -1.29
N LEU A 47 -4.43 10.92 -1.64
CA LEU A 47 -3.37 10.15 -2.26
C LEU A 47 -3.89 9.47 -3.53
N LEU A 48 -2.97 8.99 -4.37
CA LEU A 48 -3.32 8.14 -5.50
C LEU A 48 -2.52 6.84 -5.54
N VAL A 49 -3.11 5.83 -6.17
CA VAL A 49 -2.48 4.56 -6.51
C VAL A 49 -2.85 4.14 -7.93
N CYS A 50 -1.94 3.51 -8.65
CA CYS A 50 -2.26 2.94 -9.97
C CYS A 50 -2.53 1.44 -9.83
N ALA A 51 -3.74 1.02 -10.20
CA ALA A 51 -4.17 -0.38 -10.18
C ALA A 51 -4.25 -0.93 -11.61
N SER A 52 -3.80 -2.17 -11.83
CA SER A 52 -3.92 -2.82 -13.14
C SER A 52 -5.38 -3.13 -13.45
N ASN A 53 -5.81 -2.86 -14.68
CA ASN A 53 -7.16 -3.19 -15.16
C ASN A 53 -7.40 -4.70 -15.24
N THR A 54 -6.34 -5.52 -15.18
CA THR A 54 -6.41 -6.99 -15.16
C THR A 54 -6.37 -7.58 -13.75
N GLY A 55 -6.19 -6.74 -12.72
CA GLY A 55 -6.13 -7.18 -11.33
C GLY A 55 -7.51 -7.41 -10.73
N SER A 56 -7.67 -8.46 -9.91
CA SER A 56 -8.95 -8.77 -9.25
C SER A 56 -9.37 -7.79 -8.17
N THR A 57 -8.43 -7.00 -7.63
CA THR A 57 -8.70 -6.06 -6.53
C THR A 57 -9.42 -4.79 -7.00
N LEU A 58 -9.13 -4.31 -8.22
CA LEU A 58 -9.72 -3.06 -8.73
C LEU A 58 -11.25 -3.09 -8.78
N PRO A 59 -11.93 -4.09 -9.38
CA PRO A 59 -13.39 -4.10 -9.43
C PRO A 59 -14.01 -4.10 -8.03
N VAL A 60 -13.46 -4.88 -7.09
CA VAL A 60 -13.94 -4.93 -5.70
C VAL A 60 -13.74 -3.60 -4.99
N LEU A 61 -12.59 -2.94 -5.20
CA LEU A 61 -12.33 -1.62 -4.63
C LEU A 61 -13.34 -0.58 -5.13
N VAL A 62 -13.65 -0.61 -6.43
CA VAL A 62 -14.61 0.31 -7.04
C VAL A 62 -16.02 0.09 -6.49
N GLU A 63 -16.45 -1.16 -6.38
CA GLU A 63 -17.75 -1.53 -5.80
C GLU A 63 -17.84 -1.15 -4.32
N ARG A 64 -16.79 -1.44 -3.55
CA ARG A 64 -16.71 -1.11 -2.12
C ARG A 64 -16.67 0.39 -1.85
N GLY A 65 -16.03 1.17 -2.72
CA GLY A 65 -15.81 2.61 -2.52
C GLY A 65 -14.82 2.94 -1.40
N GLU A 66 -14.13 1.94 -0.85
CA GLU A 66 -13.13 2.11 0.19
C GLU A 66 -11.94 1.15 0.00
N PHE A 67 -10.77 1.59 0.43
CA PHE A 67 -9.56 0.77 0.44
C PHE A 67 -8.62 1.18 1.56
N ALA A 68 -7.75 0.26 1.96
CA ALA A 68 -6.67 0.54 2.88
C ALA A 68 -5.32 0.54 2.16
N VAL A 69 -4.40 1.35 2.67
CA VAL A 69 -3.01 1.44 2.23
C VAL A 69 -2.13 1.00 3.37
N ASN A 70 -1.34 -0.05 3.14
CA ASN A 70 -0.44 -0.64 4.12
C ASN A 70 0.99 -0.33 3.68
N PHE A 71 1.62 0.69 4.27
CA PHE A 71 2.98 1.11 3.93
C PHE A 71 3.98 0.14 4.56
N LEU A 72 4.63 -0.70 3.75
CA LEU A 72 5.43 -1.81 4.23
C LEU A 72 6.75 -1.33 4.82
N HIS A 73 7.14 -1.92 5.95
CA HIS A 73 8.50 -1.79 6.47
C HIS A 73 9.43 -2.84 5.87
N SER A 74 10.74 -2.69 6.06
CA SER A 74 11.79 -3.51 5.43
C SER A 74 11.66 -5.01 5.70
N GLN A 75 11.09 -5.41 6.84
CA GLN A 75 10.79 -6.81 7.17
C GLN A 75 9.51 -7.35 6.50
N GLY A 76 8.67 -6.49 5.92
CA GLY A 76 7.40 -6.82 5.27
C GLY A 76 7.56 -7.34 3.84
N ARG A 77 8.77 -7.71 3.43
CA ARG A 77 9.08 -8.24 2.09
C ARG A 77 8.21 -9.43 1.72
N ARG A 78 7.95 -10.34 2.66
CA ARG A 78 7.11 -11.52 2.43
C ARG A 78 5.68 -11.12 2.05
N ALA A 79 5.11 -10.10 2.69
CA ALA A 79 3.82 -9.54 2.30
C ALA A 79 3.89 -8.96 0.89
N ALA A 80 4.92 -8.15 0.57
CA ALA A 80 5.10 -7.61 -0.77
C ALA A 80 5.14 -8.71 -1.85
N GLU A 81 5.86 -9.80 -1.63
CA GLU A 81 5.95 -10.91 -2.58
C GLU A 81 4.62 -11.67 -2.71
N ALA A 82 3.92 -11.92 -1.60
CA ALA A 82 2.63 -12.59 -1.61
C ALA A 82 1.57 -11.80 -2.40
N PHE A 83 1.50 -10.50 -2.17
CA PHE A 83 0.53 -9.60 -2.80
C PHE A 83 0.91 -9.15 -4.22
N ALA A 84 2.16 -9.36 -4.65
CA ALA A 84 2.57 -9.22 -6.05
C ALA A 84 2.27 -10.47 -6.90
N SER A 85 2.06 -11.62 -6.25
CA SER A 85 1.78 -12.89 -6.93
C SER A 85 0.33 -12.96 -7.45
N ARG A 86 0.10 -13.78 -8.48
CA ARG A 86 -1.26 -14.12 -8.97
C ARG A 86 -1.88 -15.30 -8.20
N THR A 87 -1.23 -15.78 -7.15
CA THR A 87 -1.64 -16.98 -6.42
C THR A 87 -2.87 -16.69 -5.55
N ALA A 88 -3.83 -17.61 -5.54
CA ALA A 88 -4.93 -17.58 -4.59
C ALA A 88 -4.40 -17.75 -3.14
N GLY A 89 -5.17 -17.31 -2.15
CA GLY A 89 -4.81 -17.54 -0.74
C GLY A 89 -3.69 -16.66 -0.17
N ARG A 90 -3.35 -15.53 -0.80
CA ARG A 90 -2.37 -14.55 -0.27
C ARG A 90 -2.64 -14.12 1.18
N PHE A 91 -3.91 -13.94 1.54
CA PHE A 91 -4.35 -13.60 2.90
C PHE A 91 -4.28 -14.77 3.90
N ALA A 92 -4.06 -16.01 3.44
CA ALA A 92 -3.75 -17.13 4.33
C ALA A 92 -2.25 -17.17 4.70
N ALA A 93 -1.39 -16.54 3.89
CA ALA A 93 0.06 -16.54 4.08
C ALA A 93 0.60 -15.32 4.83
N VAL A 94 -0.22 -14.27 4.99
CA VAL A 94 0.18 -12.99 5.60
C VAL A 94 -0.82 -12.66 6.72
N PRO A 95 -0.36 -12.44 7.97
CA PRO A 95 -1.24 -12.01 9.06
C PRO A 95 -1.91 -10.68 8.75
N TRP A 96 -3.21 -10.61 9.00
CA TRP A 96 -4.00 -9.40 8.79
C TRP A 96 -5.11 -9.31 9.83
N GLN A 97 -5.66 -8.11 9.98
CA GLN A 97 -6.80 -7.85 10.85
C GLN A 97 -7.77 -6.87 10.18
N THR A 98 -9.01 -6.80 10.65
CA THR A 98 -9.96 -5.78 10.21
C THR A 98 -9.61 -4.42 10.80
N ALA A 99 -9.79 -3.39 10.00
CA ALA A 99 -9.64 -2.01 10.43
C ALA A 99 -10.66 -1.61 11.53
N PRO A 100 -10.30 -0.69 12.44
CA PRO A 100 -11.27 -0.09 13.34
C PRO A 100 -12.35 0.68 12.55
N GLY A 101 -13.62 0.33 12.76
CA GLY A 101 -14.75 1.02 12.14
C GLY A 101 -14.92 0.75 10.63
N SER A 102 -14.29 -0.31 10.08
CA SER A 102 -14.52 -0.80 8.72
C SER A 102 -13.98 -2.22 8.54
N ASP A 103 -14.54 -3.03 7.67
CA ASP A 103 -14.05 -4.40 7.42
C ASP A 103 -12.87 -4.49 6.44
N LEU A 104 -12.14 -3.39 6.24
CA LEU A 104 -10.96 -3.36 5.38
C LEU A 104 -9.80 -4.15 5.99
N PRO A 105 -9.09 -5.00 5.23
CA PRO A 105 -7.93 -5.72 5.74
C PRO A 105 -6.74 -4.78 5.99
N LEU A 106 -6.12 -4.85 7.16
CA LEU A 106 -4.88 -4.15 7.51
C LEU A 106 -3.76 -5.16 7.80
N LEU A 107 -2.52 -4.78 7.48
CA LEU A 107 -1.29 -5.58 7.68
C LEU A 107 -0.36 -4.93 8.72
N PRO A 108 -0.77 -4.77 9.99
CA PRO A 108 0.01 -4.03 10.99
C PRO A 108 1.35 -4.68 11.34
N GLN A 109 1.50 -5.99 11.12
CA GLN A 109 2.75 -6.73 11.40
C GLN A 109 3.82 -6.54 10.33
N ASP A 110 3.43 -6.07 9.14
CA ASP A 110 4.32 -5.90 7.98
C ASP A 110 4.48 -4.43 7.58
N SER A 111 3.81 -3.51 8.29
CA SER A 111 3.66 -2.10 7.90
C SER A 111 4.09 -1.13 9.00
N HIS A 112 4.78 -0.06 8.62
CA HIS A 112 5.13 1.04 9.52
C HIS A 112 4.10 2.17 9.50
N ALA A 113 3.19 2.20 8.53
CA ALA A 113 2.07 3.12 8.52
C ALA A 113 0.87 2.49 7.81
N LEU A 114 -0.32 2.88 8.22
CA LEU A 114 -1.59 2.40 7.69
C LEU A 114 -2.50 3.59 7.40
N ALA A 115 -3.29 3.50 6.35
CA ALA A 115 -4.34 4.47 6.04
C ALA A 115 -5.61 3.77 5.57
N ARG A 116 -6.77 4.34 5.89
CA ARG A 116 -8.03 4.03 5.22
C ARG A 116 -8.40 5.20 4.33
N CYS A 117 -8.85 4.86 3.13
CA CYS A 117 -9.20 5.82 2.12
C CYS A 117 -10.62 5.56 1.65
N ARG A 118 -11.38 6.64 1.52
CA ARG A 118 -12.62 6.65 0.73
C ARG A 118 -12.26 6.92 -0.72
N LEU A 119 -12.84 6.17 -1.64
CA LEU A 119 -12.66 6.42 -3.07
C LEU A 119 -13.20 7.81 -3.43
N ASP A 120 -12.34 8.64 -4.02
CA ASP A 120 -12.68 10.00 -4.46
C ASP A 120 -12.90 10.03 -5.98
N ARG A 121 -11.92 9.59 -6.77
CA ARG A 121 -11.97 9.61 -8.24
C ARG A 121 -11.25 8.42 -8.87
N LEU A 122 -11.66 8.09 -10.09
CA LEU A 122 -11.02 7.10 -10.95
C LEU A 122 -10.67 7.74 -12.30
N HIS A 123 -9.44 7.55 -12.77
CA HIS A 123 -9.01 7.99 -14.09
C HIS A 123 -8.39 6.83 -14.87
N PRO A 124 -9.07 6.32 -15.91
CA PRO A 124 -8.49 5.32 -16.82
C PRO A 124 -7.23 5.86 -17.50
N ALA A 125 -6.15 5.09 -17.48
CA ALA A 125 -4.84 5.49 -17.98
C ALA A 125 -4.11 4.30 -18.64
N GLY A 126 -4.56 3.92 -19.84
CA GLY A 126 -4.00 2.79 -20.58
C GLY A 126 -4.42 1.44 -19.97
N ASP A 127 -3.44 0.62 -19.61
CA ASP A 127 -3.65 -0.71 -18.99
C ASP A 127 -3.82 -0.66 -17.46
N HIS A 128 -3.81 0.56 -16.89
CA HIS A 128 -4.06 0.83 -15.48
C HIS A 128 -5.17 1.87 -15.31
N THR A 129 -5.67 1.96 -14.07
CA THR A 129 -6.56 3.01 -13.61
C THR A 129 -5.88 3.72 -12.44
N ILE A 130 -5.83 5.05 -12.50
CA ILE A 130 -5.42 5.89 -11.37
C ILE A 130 -6.61 5.97 -10.42
N VAL A 131 -6.40 5.49 -9.20
CA VAL A 131 -7.37 5.52 -8.11
C VAL A 131 -6.96 6.63 -7.16
N ILE A 132 -7.80 7.64 -6.99
CA ILE A 132 -7.60 8.73 -6.05
C ILE A 132 -8.47 8.46 -4.82
N GLY A 133 -7.89 8.51 -3.64
CA GLY A 133 -8.59 8.31 -2.38
C GLY A 133 -8.35 9.44 -1.38
N GLU A 134 -9.42 9.81 -0.68
CA GLU A 134 -9.37 10.69 0.47
C GLU A 134 -9.02 9.90 1.72
N VAL A 135 -7.95 10.30 2.42
CA VAL A 135 -7.49 9.65 3.63
C VAL A 135 -8.41 10.05 4.80
N VAL A 136 -9.17 9.09 5.31
CA VAL A 136 -10.16 9.31 6.39
C VAL A 136 -9.71 8.78 7.75
N TRP A 137 -8.63 8.00 7.79
CA TRP A 137 -8.03 7.48 9.01
C TRP A 137 -6.58 7.07 8.76
N THR A 138 -5.73 7.25 9.75
CA THR A 138 -4.35 6.77 9.72
C THR A 138 -3.95 6.11 11.03
N HIS A 139 -2.95 5.25 10.94
CA HIS A 139 -2.15 4.82 12.06
C HIS A 139 -0.68 4.90 11.65
N THR A 140 0.06 5.79 12.29
CA THR A 140 1.50 5.97 12.08
C THR A 140 2.15 6.04 13.46
N PRO A 141 3.14 5.19 13.78
CA PRO A 141 3.92 5.31 14.99
C PRO A 141 4.54 6.72 15.09
N PRO A 142 4.63 7.29 16.30
CA PRO A 142 5.23 8.60 16.47
C PRO A 142 6.69 8.60 15.98
N HIS A 143 7.06 9.62 15.20
CA HIS A 143 8.43 9.80 14.78
C HIS A 143 9.24 10.43 15.94
N PRO A 144 10.49 10.01 16.21
CA PRO A 144 11.28 10.58 17.30
C PRO A 144 11.46 12.10 17.22
N SER A 145 11.44 12.69 16.02
CA SER A 145 11.56 14.15 15.83
C SER A 145 10.27 14.94 16.09
N THR A 146 9.11 14.30 16.30
CA THR A 146 7.84 14.98 16.60
C THR A 146 7.68 15.42 18.06
N GLY A 147 8.74 15.33 18.88
CA GLY A 147 8.81 15.99 20.19
C GLY A 147 7.95 15.36 21.29
N ALA A 148 7.51 14.09 21.14
CA ALA A 148 6.88 13.38 22.23
C ALA A 148 7.89 13.14 23.38
N PRO A 149 7.56 13.41 24.65
CA PRO A 149 8.45 13.13 25.76
C PRO A 149 8.44 11.62 26.02
N THR A 150 9.55 10.93 25.75
CA THR A 150 9.70 9.54 26.18
C THR A 150 11.09 9.27 26.75
N ASP A 151 11.10 8.87 28.03
CA ASP A 151 12.24 8.33 28.79
C ASP A 151 12.60 6.89 28.37
N ALA A 152 12.29 6.53 27.12
CA ALA A 152 12.55 5.24 26.51
C ALA A 152 13.33 5.48 25.22
N SER A 153 14.50 4.87 25.13
CA SER A 153 15.31 4.85 23.91
C SER A 153 14.43 4.31 22.78
N PRO A 154 14.12 5.09 21.72
CA PRO A 154 13.27 4.60 20.65
C PRO A 154 14.08 3.56 19.88
N THR A 155 13.78 2.28 20.07
CA THR A 155 14.14 1.29 19.05
C THR A 155 13.28 1.63 17.85
N ALA A 156 13.82 2.44 16.95
CA ALA A 156 13.19 2.78 15.69
C ALA A 156 12.77 1.46 15.03
N GLY A 157 11.47 1.30 14.75
CA GLY A 157 10.97 0.14 14.04
C GLY A 157 11.67 0.01 12.67
N PRO A 158 11.55 -1.14 12.00
CA PRO A 158 12.17 -1.34 10.70
C PRO A 158 11.77 -0.19 9.74
N GLY A 159 12.77 0.41 9.09
CA GLY A 159 12.56 1.48 8.12
C GLY A 159 11.73 1.03 6.90
N PRO A 160 11.30 1.96 6.02
CA PRO A 160 10.48 1.63 4.84
C PRO A 160 11.09 0.54 3.94
N LEU A 161 10.23 -0.29 3.33
CA LEU A 161 10.64 -1.20 2.26
C LEU A 161 10.67 -0.45 0.92
N LEU A 162 11.77 -0.61 0.19
CA LEU A 162 11.98 -0.06 -1.14
C LEU A 162 12.02 -1.18 -2.18
N TYR A 163 11.55 -0.89 -3.39
CA TYR A 163 11.69 -1.78 -4.54
C TYR A 163 12.20 -1.01 -5.77
N GLY A 164 13.24 -1.57 -6.39
CA GLY A 164 13.85 -1.02 -7.61
C GLY A 164 14.82 -2.03 -8.20
N ARG A 165 15.04 -1.97 -9.51
CA ARG A 165 15.93 -2.86 -10.28
C ARG A 165 15.65 -4.35 -10.03
N ARG A 166 14.37 -4.68 -9.81
CA ARG A 166 13.88 -6.03 -9.47
C ARG A 166 14.42 -6.57 -8.15
N GLN A 167 14.78 -5.68 -7.22
CA GLN A 167 15.32 -6.00 -5.92
C GLN A 167 14.58 -5.24 -4.82
N TYR A 168 14.45 -5.86 -3.66
CA TYR A 168 14.00 -5.21 -2.44
C TYR A 168 15.20 -4.67 -1.67
N ALA A 169 15.04 -3.51 -1.06
CA ALA A 169 16.02 -2.91 -0.17
C ALA A 169 15.32 -2.28 1.04
N ALA A 170 16.04 -2.14 2.15
CA ALA A 170 15.58 -1.31 3.26
C ALA A 170 15.96 0.16 2.99
N TRP A 171 15.11 1.09 3.45
CA TRP A 171 15.54 2.46 3.63
C TRP A 171 16.76 2.49 4.57
N PRO A 172 17.83 3.22 4.24
CA PRO A 172 19.03 3.27 5.08
C PRO A 172 18.73 3.96 6.42
N ASP A 173 19.36 3.48 7.48
CA ASP A 173 19.32 4.10 8.82
C ASP A 173 19.97 5.49 8.85
#